data_AF-A0A0B9A055-F1
#
_entry.id   AF-A0A0B9A055-F1
#
_cell.length_a   1.000
_cell.length_b   1.000
_cell.length_c   1.000
_cell.angle_alpha   90.00
_cell.angle_beta   90.00
_cell.angle_gamma   90.00
#
_symmetry.space_group_name_H-M   'P 1'
#
loop_
_entity.id
_entity.type
_entity.pdbx_description
1 polymer ?
#
loop_
_entity_poly.entity_id
_entity_poly.type
_entity_poly.pdbx_seq_one_letter_code
_entity_poly.pdbx_strand_id
1 'polypeptide(L)'
;MTHSTLTSTFNWVSAEAARTFTEEGTRLAQSVSSEVGPRFLIEFASYEAGTETVRRRSAHPAENAEAERAFAKLFDEIEVEDREIADYIRNNPGGKWTAYAPLSGTVFDPNPNWQTEAPSEDD
;
A
#
# COMPACT_ATOMS: atom_id res chain seq x y z
N MET A 1 -6.09 22.09 15.42
CA MET A 1 -6.85 22.55 14.24
C MET A 1 -7.99 21.57 14.01
N THR A 2 -9.19 22.08 13.77
CA THR A 2 -10.48 21.43 14.03
C THR A 2 -10.91 20.46 12.92
N HIS A 3 -11.26 19.23 13.29
CA HIS A 3 -12.02 18.29 12.45
C HIS A 3 -13.41 18.86 12.12
N SER A 4 -13.52 19.62 11.02
CA SER A 4 -14.79 20.27 10.64
C SER A 4 -15.12 20.20 9.13
N THR A 5 -14.35 19.44 8.35
CA THR A 5 -14.54 19.29 6.90
C THR A 5 -15.43 18.12 6.52
N LEU A 6 -15.74 17.24 7.48
CA LEU A 6 -16.68 16.12 7.33
C LEU A 6 -17.86 16.27 8.29
N THR A 7 -19.03 15.82 7.85
CA THR A 7 -20.21 15.63 8.70
C THR A 7 -19.98 14.47 9.68
N SER A 8 -20.87 14.33 10.68
CA SER A 8 -20.88 13.18 11.59
C SER A 8 -21.11 11.83 10.90
N THR A 9 -21.54 11.83 9.64
CA THR A 9 -21.71 10.65 8.79
C THR A 9 -20.57 10.47 7.79
N PHE A 10 -19.43 11.15 7.99
CA PHE A 10 -18.25 11.10 7.12
C PHE A 10 -18.50 11.57 5.68
N ASN A 11 -19.49 12.42 5.46
CA ASN A 11 -19.69 13.09 4.17
C ASN A 11 -18.98 14.45 4.17
N TRP A 12 -18.53 14.92 3.02
CA TRP A 12 -18.00 16.29 2.90
C TRP A 12 -19.04 17.34 3.29
N VAL A 13 -18.63 18.32 4.09
CA VAL A 13 -19.52 19.43 4.48
C VAL A 13 -19.87 20.34 3.29
N SER A 14 -19.04 20.34 2.25
CA SER A 14 -19.29 21.01 0.97
C SER A 14 -18.44 20.40 -0.14
N ALA A 15 -18.84 20.61 -1.40
CA ALA A 15 -18.02 20.24 -2.57
C ALA A 15 -16.68 21.01 -2.61
N GLU A 16 -16.65 22.23 -2.09
CA GLU A 16 -15.42 23.02 -1.98
C GLU A 16 -14.42 22.39 -0.99
N ALA A 17 -14.90 21.84 0.13
CA ALA A 17 -14.06 21.14 1.09
C ALA A 17 -13.44 19.87 0.48
N ALA A 18 -14.23 19.11 -0.29
CA ALA A 18 -13.78 17.91 -0.98
C ALA A 18 -12.74 18.21 -2.07
N ARG A 19 -12.98 19.27 -2.85
CA ARG A 19 -12.02 19.77 -3.84
C ARG A 19 -10.71 20.23 -3.19
N THR A 20 -10.79 20.99 -2.10
CA THR A 20 -9.61 21.48 -1.37
C THR A 20 -8.77 20.31 -0.86
N PHE A 21 -9.41 19.29 -0.26
CA PHE A 21 -8.73 18.09 0.17
C PHE A 21 -7.99 17.38 -0.97
N THR A 22 -8.64 17.24 -2.13
CA THR A 22 -8.02 16.60 -3.31
C THR A 22 -6.84 17.41 -3.84
N GLU A 23 -6.96 18.74 -3.88
CA GLU A 23 -5.87 19.64 -4.31
C GLU A 23 -4.68 19.59 -3.35
N GLU A 24 -4.92 19.62 -2.04
CA GLU A 24 -3.89 19.52 -1.01
C GLU A 24 -3.22 18.15 -1.01
N GLY A 25 -3.99 17.06 -1.12
CA GLY A 25 -3.46 15.70 -1.22
C GLY A 25 -2.59 15.50 -2.46
N THR A 26 -2.98 16.08 -3.59
CA THR A 26 -2.17 16.06 -4.82
C THR A 26 -0.85 16.80 -4.64
N ARG A 27 -0.87 17.98 -3.99
CA ARG A 27 0.35 18.74 -3.69
C ARG A 27 1.25 17.98 -2.72
N LEU A 28 0.68 17.37 -1.69
CA LEU A 28 1.43 16.57 -0.73
C LEU A 28 2.08 15.36 -1.41
N ALA A 29 1.36 14.64 -2.26
CA ALA A 29 1.91 13.51 -3.01
C ALA A 29 3.11 13.93 -3.89
N GLN A 30 3.04 15.12 -4.50
CA GLN A 30 4.17 15.68 -5.23
C GLN A 30 5.37 15.95 -4.31
N SER A 31 5.17 16.65 -3.18
CA SER A 31 6.25 16.94 -2.23
C SER A 31 6.89 15.68 -1.69
N VAL A 32 6.09 14.69 -1.27
CA VAL A 32 6.59 13.40 -0.79
C VAL A 32 7.41 12.70 -1.88
N SER A 33 6.94 12.72 -3.14
CA SER A 33 7.71 12.11 -4.24
C SER A 33 9.08 12.75 -4.43
N SER A 34 9.18 14.08 -4.29
CA SER A 34 10.46 14.80 -4.35
C SER A 34 11.37 14.45 -3.17
N GLU A 35 10.82 14.31 -1.97
CA GLU A 35 11.59 13.96 -0.77
C GLU A 35 12.21 12.57 -0.85
N VAL A 36 11.46 11.57 -1.33
CA VAL A 36 11.92 10.16 -1.37
C VAL A 36 12.68 9.79 -2.65
N GLY A 37 12.62 10.63 -3.68
CA GLY A 37 13.36 10.42 -4.93
C GLY A 37 12.69 9.45 -5.91
N PRO A 38 13.42 9.07 -6.99
CA PRO A 38 12.83 8.43 -8.17
C PRO A 38 12.57 6.93 -7.99
N ARG A 39 13.12 6.31 -6.91
CA ARG A 39 12.95 4.88 -6.61
C ARG A 39 11.52 4.52 -6.21
N PHE A 40 10.74 5.49 -5.74
CA PHE A 40 9.40 5.26 -5.20
C PHE A 40 8.31 5.92 -6.05
N LEU A 41 7.15 5.25 -6.12
CA LEU A 41 5.93 5.81 -6.69
C LEU A 41 4.99 6.14 -5.53
N ILE A 42 4.55 7.39 -5.47
CA ILE A 42 3.58 7.87 -4.47
C ILE A 42 2.21 7.84 -5.09
N GLU A 43 1.27 7.20 -4.40
CA GLU A 43 -0.12 7.09 -4.80
C GLU A 43 -1.01 7.86 -3.82
N PHE A 44 -1.88 8.72 -4.34
CA PHE A 44 -2.92 9.40 -3.59
C PHE A 44 -4.28 9.11 -4.22
N ALA A 45 -5.14 8.42 -3.48
CA ALA A 45 -6.53 8.19 -3.85
C ALA A 45 -7.41 9.20 -3.11
N SER A 46 -8.19 9.99 -3.86
CA SER A 46 -9.22 10.82 -3.25
C SER A 46 -10.34 9.95 -2.69
N TYR A 47 -11.01 10.42 -1.65
CA TYR A 47 -12.17 9.75 -1.06
C TYR A 47 -13.40 9.78 -1.99
N GLU A 48 -13.43 10.72 -2.94
CA GLU A 48 -14.54 10.83 -3.90
C GLU A 48 -14.58 9.64 -4.87
N ALA A 49 -15.70 8.93 -4.87
CA ALA A 49 -15.92 7.81 -5.78
C ALA A 49 -15.86 8.29 -7.25
N GLY A 50 -15.05 7.63 -8.06
CA GLY A 50 -14.87 7.95 -9.48
C GLY A 50 -13.76 8.97 -9.78
N THR A 51 -13.10 9.53 -8.76
CA THR A 51 -11.93 10.39 -8.96
C THR A 51 -10.69 9.53 -9.25
N GLU A 52 -9.95 9.89 -10.29
CA GLU A 52 -8.74 9.17 -10.69
C GLU A 52 -7.67 9.25 -9.59
N THR A 53 -7.05 8.10 -9.31
CA THR A 53 -5.92 8.01 -8.38
C THR A 53 -4.71 8.75 -8.94
N VAL A 54 -4.17 9.68 -8.15
CA VAL A 54 -3.00 10.46 -8.52
C VAL A 54 -1.74 9.66 -8.22
N ARG A 55 -0.92 9.45 -9.25
CA ARG A 55 0.40 8.80 -9.11
C ARG A 55 1.51 9.81 -9.40
N ARG A 56 2.53 9.84 -8.53
CA ARG A 56 3.69 10.74 -8.64
C ARG A 56 4.98 10.00 -8.42
N ARG A 57 5.95 10.29 -9.28
CA ARG A 57 7.34 9.81 -9.17
C ARG A 57 8.25 11.00 -9.43
N SER A 58 9.30 11.15 -8.62
CA SER A 58 10.28 12.20 -8.87
C SER A 58 11.11 11.89 -10.11
N ALA A 59 11.49 12.93 -10.86
CA ALA A 59 12.46 12.86 -11.94
C ALA A 59 13.90 13.16 -11.47
N HIS A 60 14.07 13.52 -10.20
CA HIS A 60 15.33 13.98 -9.62
C HIS A 60 15.70 13.15 -8.39
N PRO A 61 17.00 13.14 -8.01
CA PRO A 61 17.43 12.54 -6.75
C PRO A 61 16.63 13.05 -5.55
N ALA A 62 16.53 12.23 -4.50
CA ALA A 62 15.83 12.56 -3.28
C ALA A 62 16.31 13.89 -2.69
N GLU A 63 15.38 14.80 -2.41
CA GLU A 63 15.67 16.04 -1.68
C GLU A 63 15.94 15.75 -0.20
N ASN A 64 15.48 14.59 0.30
CA ASN A 64 15.69 14.13 1.67
C ASN A 64 16.30 12.72 1.69
N ALA A 65 17.63 12.66 1.82
CA ALA A 65 18.38 11.41 1.86
C ALA A 65 18.02 10.50 3.06
N GLU A 66 17.53 11.07 4.17
CA GLU A 66 17.09 10.27 5.33
C GLU A 66 15.76 9.56 5.03
N ALA A 67 14.81 10.28 4.40
CA ALA A 67 13.54 9.71 3.98
C ALA A 67 13.75 8.61 2.93
N GLU A 68 14.57 8.86 1.90
CA GLU A 68 14.92 7.85 0.89
C GLU A 68 15.49 6.58 1.54
N ARG A 69 16.42 6.73 2.49
CA ARG A 69 17.00 5.59 3.21
C ARG A 69 15.99 4.83 4.05
N ALA A 70 15.08 5.52 4.73
CA ALA A 70 14.06 4.88 5.55
C ALA A 70 13.11 4.03 4.70
N PHE A 71 12.65 4.57 3.57
CA PHE A 71 11.82 3.83 2.62
C PHE A 71 12.58 2.69 1.94
N ALA A 72 13.85 2.90 1.58
CA ALA A 72 14.68 1.86 0.99
C ALA A 72 14.89 0.70 1.96
N LYS A 73 15.09 0.99 3.25
CA LYS A 73 15.22 -0.04 4.29
C LYS A 73 13.96 -0.91 4.37
N LEU A 74 12.77 -0.29 4.40
CA LEU A 74 11.50 -1.02 4.43
C LEU A 74 11.31 -1.91 3.20
N PHE A 75 11.66 -1.39 2.02
CA PHE A 75 11.61 -2.15 0.78
C PHE A 75 12.57 -3.35 0.80
N ASP A 76 13.81 -3.13 1.25
CA ASP A 76 14.82 -4.18 1.31
C ASP A 76 14.44 -5.28 2.33
N GLU A 77 13.78 -4.91 3.44
CA GLU A 77 13.24 -5.87 4.42
C GLU A 77 12.17 -6.78 3.80
N ILE A 78 11.23 -6.22 3.04
CA ILE A 78 10.17 -6.98 2.35
C ILE A 78 10.77 -7.92 1.29
N GLU A 79 11.72 -7.43 0.47
CA GLU A 79 12.37 -8.24 -0.55
C GLU A 79 13.19 -9.41 0.03
N VAL A 80 13.77 -9.22 1.21
CA VAL A 80 14.46 -10.31 1.93
C VAL A 80 13.45 -11.34 2.39
N GLU A 81 12.34 -10.92 3.02
CA GLU A 81 11.27 -11.82 3.46
C GLU A 81 10.67 -12.61 2.30
N ASP A 82 10.34 -11.95 1.19
CA ASP A 82 9.80 -12.59 -0.01
C ASP A 82 10.77 -13.61 -0.60
N ARG A 83 12.07 -13.30 -0.62
CA ARG A 83 13.11 -14.23 -1.06
C ARG A 83 13.21 -15.44 -0.15
N GLU A 84 13.20 -15.24 1.17
CA GLU A 84 13.25 -16.32 2.16
C GLU A 84 12.02 -17.23 2.04
N ILE A 85 10.83 -16.65 1.86
CA ILE A 85 9.59 -17.40 1.61
C ILE A 85 9.69 -18.20 0.31
N ALA A 86 10.13 -17.59 -0.78
CA ALA A 86 10.28 -18.26 -2.07
C ALA A 86 11.30 -19.41 -2.00
N ASP A 87 12.43 -19.20 -1.32
CA ASP A 87 13.45 -20.22 -1.08
C ASP A 87 12.91 -21.35 -0.21
N TYR A 88 12.13 -21.03 0.83
CA TYR A 88 11.48 -22.03 1.67
C TYR A 88 10.50 -22.90 0.88
N ILE A 89 9.65 -22.29 0.05
CA ILE A 89 8.68 -23.01 -0.80
C ILE A 89 9.42 -23.93 -1.78
N ARG A 90 10.46 -23.42 -2.46
CA ARG A 90 11.26 -24.20 -3.42
C ARG A 90 11.92 -25.41 -2.77
N ASN A 91 12.46 -25.24 -1.55
CA ASN A 91 13.17 -26.30 -0.84
C ASN A 91 12.23 -27.28 -0.10
N ASN A 92 10.94 -26.95 0.03
CA ASN A 92 9.93 -27.79 0.70
C ASN A 92 8.73 -28.06 -0.22
N PRO A 93 8.92 -28.77 -1.36
CA PRO A 93 7.84 -29.10 -2.28
C PRO A 93 6.87 -30.09 -1.61
N GLY A 94 5.74 -29.60 -1.12
CA GLY A 94 4.77 -30.34 -0.30
C GLY A 94 4.49 -29.73 1.07
N GLY A 95 5.18 -28.64 1.42
CA GLY A 95 4.83 -27.83 2.58
C GLY A 95 3.41 -27.27 2.46
N LYS A 96 2.67 -27.26 3.57
CA LYS A 96 1.32 -26.67 3.66
C LYS A 96 1.34 -25.45 4.58
N TRP A 97 0.69 -24.37 4.16
CA TRP A 97 0.44 -23.21 5.01
C TRP A 97 -0.81 -23.45 5.85
N THR A 98 -0.70 -23.42 7.17
CA THR A 98 -1.83 -23.57 8.10
C THR A 98 -1.99 -22.32 8.94
N ALA A 99 -3.21 -21.84 9.14
CA ALA A 99 -3.45 -20.73 10.06
C ALA A 99 -3.51 -21.26 11.51
N TYR A 100 -2.92 -20.54 12.45
CA TYR A 100 -2.88 -20.91 13.87
C TYR A 100 -3.49 -19.80 14.73
N ALA A 101 -4.49 -20.15 15.54
CA ALA A 101 -5.09 -19.24 16.52
C ALA A 101 -4.43 -19.42 17.89
N PRO A 102 -3.56 -18.49 18.33
CA PRO A 102 -2.72 -18.70 19.51
C PRO A 102 -3.49 -18.77 20.83
N LEU A 103 -4.64 -18.11 20.94
CA LEU A 103 -5.42 -18.07 22.18
C LEU A 103 -6.27 -19.34 22.40
N SER A 104 -6.70 -20.00 21.33
CA SER A 104 -7.49 -21.24 21.40
C SER A 104 -6.67 -22.50 21.10
N GLY A 105 -5.44 -22.36 20.59
CA GLY A 105 -4.61 -23.47 20.14
C GLY A 105 -5.12 -24.15 18.86
N THR A 106 -6.10 -23.55 18.18
CA THR A 106 -6.71 -24.15 16.98
C THR A 106 -5.81 -23.97 15.76
N VAL A 107 -5.53 -25.06 15.05
CA VAL A 107 -4.88 -25.06 13.74
C VAL A 107 -5.96 -25.23 12.67
N PHE A 108 -5.98 -24.36 11.68
CA PHE A 108 -6.87 -24.44 10.52
C PHE A 108 -6.06 -24.95 9.32
N ASP A 109 -6.41 -26.14 8.85
CA ASP A 109 -5.89 -26.64 7.58
C ASP A 109 -6.47 -25.82 6.42
N PRO A 110 -5.66 -25.50 5.40
CA PRO A 110 -6.14 -24.77 4.22
C PRO A 110 -7.19 -25.63 3.51
N ASN A 111 -8.36 -25.05 3.22
CA ASN A 111 -9.40 -25.73 2.46
C ASN A 111 -8.88 -26.01 1.04
N PRO A 112 -8.92 -27.26 0.54
CA PRO A 112 -8.46 -27.60 -0.80
C PRO A 112 -9.18 -26.84 -1.93
N ASN A 113 -10.37 -26.28 -1.67
CA ASN A 113 -11.15 -25.55 -2.67
C ASN A 113 -10.70 -24.08 -2.90
N TRP A 114 -9.67 -23.57 -2.23
CA TRP A 114 -9.12 -22.23 -2.48
C TRP A 114 -7.95 -22.21 -3.47
N GLN A 115 -7.56 -23.36 -4.03
CA GLN A 115 -6.52 -23.45 -5.06
C GLN A 115 -7.08 -23.28 -6.48
N THR A 116 -7.91 -22.27 -6.75
CA THR A 116 -8.21 -21.86 -8.13
C THR A 116 -8.75 -20.43 -8.18
N GLU A 117 -7.85 -19.46 -8.16
CA GLU A 117 -8.02 -18.22 -8.92
C GLU A 117 -6.60 -17.69 -9.17
N ALA A 118 -5.95 -18.28 -10.18
CA ALA A 118 -4.85 -17.58 -10.84
C ALA A 118 -5.43 -16.27 -11.41
N PRO A 119 -4.71 -15.14 -11.36
CA PRO A 119 -5.17 -13.93 -12.02
C PRO A 119 -5.42 -14.25 -13.50
N SER A 120 -6.64 -14.04 -13.97
CA SER A 120 -6.93 -14.06 -15.39
C SER A 120 -6.11 -12.97 -16.06
N GLU A 121 -5.13 -13.36 -16.89
CA GLU A 121 -4.63 -12.50 -17.94
C GLU A 121 -5.78 -12.31 -18.93
N ASP A 122 -6.47 -11.17 -18.82
CA ASP A 122 -7.40 -10.73 -19.87
C ASP A 122 -6.54 -10.20 -21.05
N ASP A 123 -6.72 -10.83 -22.22
CA ASP A 123 -6.21 -10.43 -23.55
C ASP A 123 -6.79 -9.09 -24.04
#